data_AF-A0A7K4KMS2-F1
#
_entry.id   AF-A0A7K4KMS2-F1
#
_cell.length_a   1.000
_cell.length_b   1.000
_cell.length_c   1.000
_cell.angle_alpha   90.00
_cell.angle_beta   90.00
_cell.angle_gamma   90.00
#
_symmetry.space_group_name_H-M   'P 1'
#
loop_
_entity.id
_entity.type
_entity.pdbx_description
1 polymer ?
#
loop_
_entity_poly.entity_id
_entity_poly.type
_entity_poly.pdbx_seq_one_letter_code
_entity_poly.pdbx_strand_id
1 'polypeptide(L)' 'LLYKPVDRVTRSTLVLHDLLKHTPATHPDHPLLQDALRISQNFLSSINEEITPRRQSMTVKKGEVSPPAL' A
#
# COMPACT_ATOMS: atom_id res chain seq x y z
N LEU A 1 11.22 1.41 -13.42
CA LEU A 1 11.87 2.43 -12.55
C LEU A 1 10.88 3.19 -11.64
N LEU A 2 9.56 3.09 -11.85
CA LEU A 2 8.52 3.82 -11.10
C LEU A 2 8.32 3.40 -9.62
N TYR A 3 8.98 2.35 -9.13
CA TYR A 3 8.81 1.86 -7.75
C TYR A 3 9.76 2.45 -6.71
N LYS A 4 10.86 3.09 -7.13
CA LYS A 4 11.90 3.57 -6.19
C LYS A 4 11.41 4.64 -5.18
N PRO A 5 10.62 5.66 -5.57
CA PRO A 5 10.09 6.61 -4.59
C PRO A 5 9.06 5.96 -3.65
N VAL A 6 8.25 5.02 -4.17
CA VAL A 6 7.25 4.30 -3.38
C VAL A 6 7.90 3.38 -2.35
N ASP A 7 8.92 2.59 -2.73
CA ASP A 7 9.67 1.73 -1.81
C ASP A 7 10.31 2.54 -0.67
N ARG A 8 10.84 3.72 -0.98
CA ARG A 8 11.40 4.62 0.02
C ARG A 8 10.37 5.07 1.03
N VAL A 9 9.19 5.50 0.57
CA VAL A 9 8.12 5.94 1.48
C VAL A 9 7.57 4.77 2.31
N THR A 10 7.39 3.59 1.70
CA THR A 10 6.98 2.37 2.43
C THR A 10 7.94 2.04 3.56
N ARG A 11 9.25 2.05 3.32
CA ARG A 11 10.26 1.79 4.36
C ARG A 11 10.24 2.84 5.46
N SER A 12 10.13 4.13 5.11
CA SER A 12 10.02 5.20 6.11
C SER A 12 8.76 5.05 6.97
N THR A 13 7.63 4.65 6.40
CA THR A 13 6.38 4.40 7.14
C THR A 13 6.54 3.28 8.17
N LEU A 14 7.26 2.20 7.84
CA LEU A 14 7.54 1.11 8.78
C LEU A 14 8.42 1.57 9.94
N VAL A 15 9.48 2.33 9.66
CA VAL A 15 10.35 2.90 10.69
C VAL A 15 9.57 3.85 11.60
N LEU A 16 8.70 4.70 11.04
CA LEU A 16 7.84 5.59 11.81
C LEU A 16 6.88 4.79 12.72
N HIS A 17 6.37 3.65 12.26
CA HIS A 17 5.51 2.79 13.05
C HIS A 17 6.26 2.22 14.27
N ASP A 18 7.48 1.74 14.06
CA ASP A 18 8.32 1.20 15.14
C ASP A 18 8.70 2.28 16.14
N LEU A 19 9.08 3.48 15.68
CA LEU A 19 9.35 4.62 16.56
C LEU A 19 8.12 4.97 17.39
N LEU A 20 6.94 5.10 16.78
CA LEU A 20 5.71 5.43 17.49
C LEU A 20 5.31 4.36 18.52
N LYS A 21 5.58 3.07 18.24
CA LYS A 21 5.35 1.96 19.18
C LYS A 21 6.21 2.07 20.45
N HIS A 22 7.41 2.64 20.32
CA HIS A 22 8.35 2.83 21.43
C HIS A 22 8.31 4.24 22.04
N THR A 23 7.55 5.17 21.46
CA THR A 23 7.34 6.52 21.97
C THR A 23 5.97 6.62 22.65
N PRO A 24 5.87 6.64 23.99
CA PRO A 24 4.60 6.75 24.68
C PRO A 24 3.93 8.11 24.43
N ALA A 25 2.60 8.18 24.60
CA ALA A 25 1.80 9.38 24.32
C ALA A 25 2.18 10.63 25.16
N THR A 26 2.87 10.43 26.28
CA THR A 26 3.37 11.50 27.14
C THR A 26 4.67 12.14 26.63
N HIS A 27 5.32 11.53 25.63
CA HIS A 27 6.56 12.03 25.06
C HIS A 27 6.28 13.20 24.09
N PRO A 28 7.08 14.28 24.12
CA PRO A 28 6.86 15.44 23.24
C PRO A 28 6.90 15.09 21.74
N ASP A 29 7.65 14.05 21.36
CA ASP A 29 7.77 13.62 19.96
C ASP A 29 6.60 12.74 19.48
N HIS A 30 5.76 12.22 20.39
CA HIS A 30 4.63 11.37 20.01
C HIS A 30 3.69 12.01 18.97
N PRO A 31 3.18 13.26 19.16
CA PRO A 31 2.33 13.90 18.16
C PRO A 31 3.05 14.08 16.81
N LEU A 32 4.35 14.40 16.81
CA LEU A 32 5.13 14.57 15.59
C LEU A 32 5.29 13.26 14.81
N LEU A 33 5.58 12.16 15.51
CA LEU A 33 5.66 10.83 14.91
C LEU A 33 4.31 10.37 14.37
N GLN A 34 3.22 10.68 15.08
CA GLN A 34 1.87 10.36 14.65
C GLN A 34 1.46 11.15 13.39
N ASP A 35 1.79 12.44 13.33
CA ASP A 35 1.59 13.28 12.14
C ASP A 35 2.39 12.77 10.94
N ALA A 36 3.68 12.49 11.13
CA ALA A 36 4.55 11.98 10.07
C ALA A 36 4.04 10.63 9.52
N LEU A 37 3.57 9.74 10.42
CA LEU A 37 3.01 8.45 10.04
C LEU A 37 1.72 8.63 9.21
N ARG A 38 0.82 9.52 9.65
CA ARG A 38 -0.43 9.83 8.94
C ARG A 38 -0.18 10.34 7.53
N ILE A 39 0.72 11.30 7.38
CA ILE A 39 1.07 11.88 6.07
C ILE A 39 1.65 10.81 5.13
N SER A 40 2.54 9.97 5.66
CA SER A 40 3.17 8.89 4.89
C SER A 40 2.16 7.82 4.45
N GLN A 41 1.22 7.45 5.32
CA GLN A 41 0.13 6.52 4.99
C GLN A 41 -0.82 7.10 3.94
N ASN A 42 -1.21 8.37 4.07
CA ASN A 42 -2.08 9.03 3.11
C ASN A 42 -1.45 9.07 1.71
N PHE A 43 -0.15 9.37 1.62
CA PHE A 43 0.59 9.30 0.35
C PHE A 43 0.60 7.90 -0.25
N LEU A 44 0.87 6.86 0.56
CA LEU A 44 0.85 5.48 0.07
C LEU A 44 -0.55 5.06 -0.40
N SER A 45 -1.60 5.50 0.30
CA SER A 45 -3.00 5.26 -0.11
C SER A 45 -3.33 5.98 -1.42
N SER A 46 -2.96 7.25 -1.56
CA SER A 46 -3.23 8.03 -2.78
C SER A 46 -2.53 7.42 -3.99
N ILE A 47 -1.31 6.91 -3.82
CA ILE A 47 -0.60 6.16 -4.87
C ILE A 47 -1.31 4.85 -5.19
N ASN A 48 -1.83 4.12 -4.20
CA ASN A 48 -2.56 2.88 -4.43
C ASN A 48 -3.90 3.12 -5.17
N GLU A 49 -4.56 4.24 -4.89
CA GLU A 49 -5.76 4.68 -5.60
C GLU A 49 -5.46 5.12 -7.05
N GLU A 50 -4.34 5.80 -7.29
CA GLU A 50 -3.90 6.24 -8.62
C GLU A 50 -3.35 5.09 -9.49
N ILE A 51 -2.68 4.11 -8.88
CA ILE A 51 -2.10 2.93 -9.56
C ILE A 51 -3.13 1.79 -9.72
N THR A 52 -4.33 1.90 -9.13
CA THR A 52 -5.45 1.02 -9.49
C THR A 52 -6.18 1.63 -10.70
N PRO A 53 -5.82 1.32 -11.97
CA PRO A 53 -6.83 1.47 -13.00
C PRO A 53 -7.94 0.52 -12.59
N ARG A 54 -9.17 1.01 -12.59
CA ARG A 54 -10.40 0.21 -12.53
C ARG A 54 -10.10 -1.23 -12.94
N ARG A 55 -10.31 -2.19 -12.04
CA ARG A 55 -10.54 -3.59 -12.44
C ARG A 55 -11.85 -3.62 -13.25
N GLN A 56 -11.86 -3.00 -14.42
CA GLN A 56 -12.89 -3.16 -15.42
C GLN A 56 -12.69 -4.56 -15.99
N SER A 57 -13.60 -5.43 -15.57
CA SER A 57 -14.13 -6.57 -16.30
C SER A 57 -13.27 -7.06 -17.48
N MET A 58 -12.53 -8.14 -17.24
CA MET A 58 -12.36 -9.14 -18.27
C MET A 58 -13.15 -10.36 -17.86
N THR A 59 -14.44 -10.36 -18.19
CA THR A 59 -15.16 -11.60 -18.49
C THR A 59 -14.50 -12.23 -19.71
N VAL A 60 -13.42 -12.98 -19.53
CA VAL A 60 -12.97 -13.91 -20.56
C VAL A 60 -13.83 -15.17 -20.40
N LYS A 61 -14.90 -15.25 -21.21
CA LYS A 61 -15.46 -16.55 -21.56
C LYS A 61 -14.38 -17.33 -22.32
N LYS A 62 -13.79 -18.33 -21.68
CA LYS A 62 -12.86 -19.31 -22.29
C LYS A 62 -13.08 -20.60 -21.52
N GLY A 63 -13.42 -21.72 -22.11
CA GLY A 63 -13.71 -22.07 -23.49
C GLY A 63 -14.21 -23.51 -23.42
N GLU A 64 -15.28 -23.79 -24.15
CA GLU A 64 -15.74 -25.14 -24.41
C GLU A 64 -14.61 -25.90 -25.12
N VAL A 65 -14.04 -26.91 -24.46
CA VAL A 65 -13.24 -27.93 -25.16
C VAL A 65 -13.48 -29.26 -24.46
N SER A 66 -14.43 -30.03 -25.00
CA SER A 66 -14.48 -31.48 -24.80
C SER A 66 -13.27 -32.13 -25.49
N PRO A 67 -12.69 -33.17 -24.90
CA PRO A 67 -11.99 -34.19 -25.70
C PRO A 67 -12.46 -35.60 -25.31
N PRO A 68 -12.07 -36.65 -26.06
CA PRO A 68 -12.99 -37.50 -26.81
C PRO A 68 -13.36 -38.78 -26.05
N ALA A 69 -14.46 -39.41 -26.48
CA ALA A 69 -14.80 -40.77 -26.09
C ALA A 69 -13.74 -41.77 -26.56
N LEU A 70 -13.28 -42.62 -25.65
CA LEU A 70 -12.80 -43.98 -25.89
C LEU A 70 -13.38 -44.89 -24.81
#